data_AF-A0A7C7UJ16-F1
#
_entry.id   AF-A0A7C7UJ16-F1
#
_cell.length_a   1.000
_cell.length_b   1.000
_cell.length_c   1.000
_cell.angle_alpha   90.00
_cell.angle_beta   90.00
_cell.angle_gamma   90.00
#
_symmetry.space_group_name_H-M   'P 1'
#
loop_
_entity.id
_entity.type
_entity.pdbx_description
1 polymer ?
#
loop_
_entity_poly.entity_id
_entity_poly.type
_entity_poly.pdbx_seq_one_letter_code
_entity_poly.pdbx_strand_id
1 'polypeptide(L)'
;MTEYWPWWMGALGLGGVSVLYLVLIGRLLGVSGSWAKVVGWRENREIDKANEALVEDQDAMGSAFMAETLAEFGEGAIEELQGEAGETDAGQPASASLEATTPWTVHLVFLLSVLAGSLLTAYVYGQFEFRLDLSDVHSQIFGTAWEVWAALLAGGVMVGFGTQMAGGCTSGHGLSGCARLIPASILATAVFMASAIFLSMLMEVMR
;
A
#
# COMPACT_ATOMS: atom_id res chain seq x y z
N MET A 1 -35.48 13.01 -3.54
CA MET A 1 -34.11 13.50 -3.83
C MET A 1 -33.27 13.14 -2.63
N THR A 2 -32.46 12.10 -2.71
CA THR A 2 -31.47 11.83 -1.67
C THR A 2 -30.50 13.00 -1.67
N GLU A 3 -30.41 13.76 -0.58
CA GLU A 3 -29.35 14.76 -0.42
C GLU A 3 -28.02 14.05 -0.64
N TYR A 4 -27.35 14.39 -1.74
CA TYR A 4 -26.04 13.84 -2.03
C TYR A 4 -25.09 14.28 -0.92
N TRP A 5 -24.29 13.33 -0.45
CA TRP A 5 -23.23 13.61 0.49
C TRP A 5 -22.33 14.72 -0.08
N PRO A 6 -22.12 15.84 0.63
CA PRO A 6 -21.30 16.92 0.11
C PRO A 6 -19.87 16.43 -0.19
N TRP A 7 -19.35 16.77 -1.36
CA TRP A 7 -18.04 16.30 -1.82
C TRP A 7 -16.91 16.62 -0.83
N TRP A 8 -16.98 17.77 -0.16
CA TRP A 8 -15.98 18.21 0.81
C TRP A 8 -15.97 17.34 2.07
N MET A 9 -17.13 16.85 2.52
CA MET A 9 -17.21 15.92 3.66
C MET A 9 -16.57 14.58 3.30
N GLY A 10 -16.82 14.11 2.08
CA GLY A 10 -16.17 12.90 1.55
C GLY A 10 -14.65 13.07 1.45
N ALA A 11 -14.19 14.22 0.95
CA ALA A 11 -12.77 14.54 0.85
C ALA A 11 -12.08 14.62 2.23
N LEU A 12 -12.71 15.29 3.22
CA LEU A 12 -12.19 15.35 4.58
C LEU A 12 -12.16 13.97 5.25
N GLY A 13 -13.21 13.16 5.07
CA GLY A 13 -13.27 11.80 5.60
C GLY A 13 -12.17 10.92 5.02
N LEU A 14 -12.02 10.92 3.70
CA LEU A 14 -11.02 10.11 3.00
C LEU A 14 -9.58 10.58 3.29
N GLY A 15 -9.36 11.89 3.36
CA GLY A 15 -8.08 12.48 3.76
C GLY A 15 -7.73 12.12 5.21
N GLY A 16 -8.70 12.22 6.13
CA GLY A 16 -8.55 11.83 7.53
C GLY A 16 -8.18 10.35 7.68
N VAL A 17 -8.87 9.45 6.98
CA VAL A 17 -8.54 8.02 6.96
C VAL A 17 -7.14 7.78 6.41
N SER A 18 -6.74 8.49 5.35
CA SER A 18 -5.42 8.34 4.74
C SER A 18 -4.29 8.79 5.69
N VAL A 19 -4.49 9.91 6.39
CA VAL A 19 -3.54 10.40 7.41
C VAL A 19 -3.51 9.47 8.61
N LEU A 20 -4.67 9.02 9.10
CA LEU A 20 -4.75 8.08 10.22
C LEU A 20 -4.05 6.76 9.89
N TYR A 21 -4.25 6.23 8.68
CA TYR A 21 -3.57 5.04 8.19
C TYR A 21 -2.05 5.24 8.19
N LEU A 22 -1.58 6.39 7.69
CA LEU A 22 -0.15 6.73 7.71
C LEU A 22 0.41 6.81 9.13
N VAL A 23 -0.31 7.42 10.07
CA VAL A 23 0.14 7.56 11.47
C VAL A 23 0.16 6.22 12.19
N LEU A 24 -0.84 5.36 11.96
CA LEU A 24 -0.95 4.07 12.66
C LEU A 24 0.00 3.01 12.09
N ILE A 25 0.23 3.02 10.78
CA ILE A 25 0.92 1.91 10.06
C ILE A 25 2.31 2.35 9.59
N GLY A 26 2.60 3.66 9.59
CA GLY A 26 3.87 4.21 9.10
C GLY A 26 4.03 4.08 7.58
N ARG A 27 3.02 3.57 6.87
CA ARG A 27 3.04 3.36 5.42
C ARG A 27 1.88 4.08 4.75
N LEU A 28 2.08 4.44 3.49
CA LEU A 28 1.03 5.06 2.69
C LEU A 28 -0.05 4.05 2.30
N LEU A 29 -1.28 4.55 2.19
CA LEU A 29 -2.44 3.75 1.87
C LEU A 29 -2.36 3.24 0.42
N GLY A 30 -2.42 1.92 0.25
CA GLY A 30 -2.38 1.25 -1.05
C GLY A 30 -3.10 -0.10 -0.98
N VAL A 31 -4.13 -0.29 -1.79
CA VAL A 31 -4.94 -1.51 -1.79
C VAL A 31 -4.16 -2.68 -2.42
N SER A 32 -3.54 -2.47 -3.59
CA SER A 32 -2.74 -3.51 -4.26
C SER A 32 -1.55 -3.98 -3.43
N GLY A 33 -0.83 -3.05 -2.78
CA GLY A 33 0.27 -3.38 -1.88
C GLY A 33 -0.20 -4.16 -0.64
N SER A 34 -1.35 -3.80 -0.08
CA SER A 34 -1.97 -4.55 1.02
C SER A 34 -2.34 -5.97 0.59
N TRP A 35 -2.91 -6.14 -0.62
CA TRP A 35 -3.23 -7.47 -1.16
C TRP A 35 -1.98 -8.32 -1.40
N ALA A 36 -0.90 -7.74 -1.95
CA ALA A 36 0.37 -8.44 -2.16
C ALA A 36 0.98 -8.95 -0.85
N LYS A 37 0.92 -8.17 0.23
CA LYS A 37 1.40 -8.58 1.55
C LYS A 37 0.59 -9.73 2.15
N VAL A 38 -0.73 -9.73 1.92
CA VAL A 38 -1.63 -10.80 2.35
C VAL A 38 -1.42 -12.09 1.57
N VAL A 39 -1.34 -12.01 0.25
CA VAL A 39 -1.13 -13.20 -0.60
C VAL A 39 0.26 -13.80 -0.37
N GLY A 40 1.28 -12.94 -0.30
CA GLY A 40 2.67 -13.32 -0.04
C GLY A 40 2.98 -13.59 1.44
N TRP A 41 1.99 -13.77 2.32
CA TRP A 41 2.21 -13.87 3.77
C TRP A 41 3.21 -14.95 4.18
N ARG A 42 3.29 -16.08 3.47
CA ARG A 42 4.23 -17.17 3.77
C ARG A 42 5.67 -16.79 3.45
N GLU A 43 5.91 -16.29 2.24
CA GLU A 43 7.23 -15.85 1.80
C GLU A 43 7.71 -14.63 2.60
N ASN A 44 6.82 -13.64 2.81
CA ASN A 44 7.13 -12.48 3.65
C ASN A 44 7.49 -12.91 5.07
N ARG A 45 6.81 -13.91 5.65
CA ARG A 45 7.15 -14.41 6.99
C ARG A 45 8.54 -15.07 7.04
N GLU A 46 8.99 -15.70 5.95
CA GLU A 46 10.34 -16.27 5.87
C GLU A 46 11.39 -15.17 5.72
N ILE A 47 11.11 -14.16 4.88
CA ILE A 47 11.97 -12.98 4.71
C ILE A 47 12.05 -12.18 6.01
N ASP A 48 10.94 -11.96 6.72
CA ASP A 48 10.88 -11.23 7.98
C ASP A 48 11.73 -11.92 9.05
N LYS A 49 11.65 -13.25 9.16
CA LYS A 49 12.51 -14.04 10.06
C LYS A 49 13.98 -13.97 9.67
N ALA A 50 14.29 -14.00 8.37
CA ALA A 50 15.66 -13.89 7.89
C ALA A 50 16.24 -12.49 8.18
N ASN A 51 15.44 -11.44 8.01
CA ASN A 51 15.82 -10.07 8.34
C ASN A 51 16.04 -9.91 9.84
N GLU A 52 15.15 -10.45 10.68
CA GLU A 52 15.29 -10.41 12.15
C GLU A 52 16.58 -11.09 12.60
N ALA A 53 16.91 -12.26 12.03
CA ALA A 53 18.17 -12.94 12.29
C ALA A 53 19.41 -12.15 11.83
N LEU A 54 19.33 -11.42 10.72
CA LEU A 54 20.41 -10.55 10.24
C LEU A 54 20.61 -9.33 11.13
N VAL A 55 19.53 -8.74 11.66
CA VAL A 55 19.61 -7.63 12.63
C VAL A 55 20.29 -8.10 13.90
N GLU A 56 19.88 -9.25 14.43
CA GLU A 56 20.48 -9.82 15.65
C GLU A 56 21.99 -10.08 15.49
N ASP A 57 22.40 -10.59 14.32
CA ASP A 57 23.82 -10.83 14.00
C ASP A 57 24.62 -9.51 13.87
N GLN A 58 24.05 -8.48 13.24
CA GLN A 58 24.68 -7.16 13.13
C GLN A 58 24.87 -6.49 14.49
N ASP A 59 23.85 -6.53 15.36
CA ASP A 59 23.92 -5.97 16.70
C ASP A 59 24.92 -6.75 17.57
N ALA A 60 24.93 -8.09 17.46
CA ALA A 60 25.90 -8.94 18.14
C ALA A 60 27.33 -8.62 17.68
N MET A 61 27.56 -8.50 16.37
CA MET A 61 28.88 -8.17 15.81
C MET A 61 29.32 -6.75 16.17
N GLY A 62 28.42 -5.77 16.11
CA GLY A 62 28.68 -4.38 16.51
C GLY A 62 29.02 -4.25 17.99
N SER A 63 28.28 -4.97 18.86
CA SER A 63 28.57 -4.99 20.29
C SER A 63 29.92 -5.66 20.61
N ALA A 64 30.27 -6.72 19.89
CA ALA A 64 31.57 -7.39 20.03
C ALA A 64 32.73 -6.49 19.56
N PHE A 65 32.60 -5.82 18.41
CA PHE A 65 33.60 -4.86 17.95
C PHE A 65 33.77 -3.68 18.91
N MET A 66 32.67 -3.17 19.47
CA MET A 66 32.73 -2.06 20.44
C MET A 66 33.39 -2.49 21.75
N ALA A 67 33.10 -3.70 22.24
CA ALA A 67 33.71 -4.26 23.44
C ALA A 67 35.24 -4.46 23.28
N GLU A 68 35.69 -4.97 22.12
CA GLU A 68 37.12 -5.10 21.82
C GLU A 68 37.80 -3.73 21.64
N THR A 69 37.11 -2.77 21.02
CA THR A 69 37.63 -1.39 20.87
C THR A 69 37.84 -0.74 22.24
N LEU A 70 36.89 -0.92 23.17
CA LEU A 70 37.00 -0.45 24.55
C LEU A 70 38.14 -1.14 25.31
N ALA A 71 38.37 -2.43 25.05
CA ALA A 71 39.45 -3.19 25.69
C ALA A 71 40.85 -2.73 25.24
N GLU A 72 41.01 -2.40 23.96
CA GLU A 72 42.30 -2.01 23.38
C GLU A 72 42.64 -0.53 23.61
N PHE A 73 41.65 0.38 23.48
CA PHE A 73 41.88 1.83 23.54
C PHE A 73 41.48 2.48 24.87
N GLY A 74 40.74 1.78 25.74
CA GLY A 74 40.26 2.30 27.02
C GLY A 74 39.11 3.31 26.90
N GLU A 75 38.30 3.43 27.96
CA GLU A 75 37.09 4.30 27.97
C GLU A 75 37.40 5.78 27.67
N GLY A 76 38.57 6.28 28.07
CA GLY A 76 38.97 7.67 27.88
C GLY A 76 39.27 8.08 26.43
N ALA A 77 39.68 7.14 25.56
CA ALA A 77 39.95 7.43 24.15
C ALA A 77 38.66 7.53 23.31
N ILE A 78 37.60 6.83 23.72
CA ILE A 78 36.28 6.93 23.08
C ILE A 78 35.62 8.27 23.42
N GLU A 79 35.79 8.78 24.64
CA GLU A 79 35.31 10.11 25.04
C GLU A 79 36.02 11.23 24.26
N GLU A 80 37.32 11.10 24.00
CA GLU A 80 38.10 12.06 23.20
C GLU A 80 37.70 12.03 21.72
N LEU A 81 37.48 10.85 21.14
CA LEU A 81 36.97 10.68 19.77
C LEU A 81 35.51 11.13 19.62
N GLN A 82 34.65 10.93 20.62
CA GLN A 82 33.28 11.46 20.61
C GLN A 82 33.26 12.98 20.83
N GLY A 83 34.20 13.52 21.60
CA GLY A 83 34.41 14.95 21.79
C GLY A 83 34.88 15.66 20.51
N GLU A 84 35.79 15.05 19.75
CA GLU A 84 36.26 15.58 18.44
C GLU A 84 35.26 15.31 17.29
N ALA A 85 34.51 14.21 17.34
CA ALA A 85 33.40 13.93 16.41
C ALA A 85 32.17 14.86 16.62
N GLY A 86 32.18 15.71 17.65
CA GLY A 86 31.19 16.76 17.85
C GLY A 86 31.24 17.87 16.80
N GLU A 87 32.31 17.96 15.99
CA GLU A 87 32.51 19.06 15.03
C GLU A 87 32.69 18.62 13.57
N THR A 88 32.75 17.31 13.30
CA THR A 88 32.63 16.79 11.92
C THR A 88 31.54 15.72 11.90
N ASP A 89 30.66 15.83 10.89
CA ASP A 89 29.61 14.91 10.49
C ASP A 89 30.12 13.46 10.51
N ALA A 90 30.17 12.88 11.71
CA ALA A 90 30.43 11.48 11.94
C ALA A 90 29.17 10.78 11.44
N GLY A 91 29.18 10.52 10.14
CA GLY A 91 28.24 9.64 9.47
C GLY A 91 28.18 8.39 10.32
N GLN A 92 27.09 8.29 11.10
CA GLN A 92 26.63 7.07 11.70
C GLN A 92 26.88 5.97 10.68
N PRO A 93 27.50 4.83 11.05
CA PRO A 93 27.38 3.67 10.17
C PRO A 93 25.89 3.57 9.90
N ALA A 94 25.52 3.68 8.63
CA ALA A 94 24.15 3.60 8.21
C ALA A 94 23.71 2.21 8.65
N SER A 95 23.19 2.13 9.88
CA SER A 95 22.22 1.13 10.27
C SER A 95 21.12 1.42 9.27
N ALA A 96 21.19 0.74 8.14
CA ALA A 96 20.07 0.53 7.28
C ALA A 96 19.08 -0.14 8.22
N SER A 97 18.27 0.70 8.87
CA SER A 97 17.19 0.28 9.72
C SER A 97 16.36 -0.58 8.79
N LEU A 98 16.48 -1.90 8.95
CA LEU A 98 15.65 -2.85 8.27
C LEU A 98 14.25 -2.48 8.76
N GLU A 99 13.54 -1.70 7.93
CA GLU A 99 12.29 -1.04 8.26
C GLU A 99 11.41 -2.07 8.95
N ALA A 100 10.98 -1.80 10.19
CA ALA A 100 10.10 -2.67 10.94
C ALA A 100 8.93 -3.10 10.03
N THR A 101 8.90 -4.38 9.67
CA THR A 101 7.97 -4.87 8.67
C THR A 101 6.59 -4.94 9.33
N THR A 102 5.62 -4.26 8.74
CA THR A 102 4.25 -4.29 9.23
C THR A 102 3.66 -5.66 8.94
N PRO A 103 3.08 -6.35 9.95
CA PRO A 103 2.62 -7.72 9.76
C PRO A 103 1.44 -7.75 8.78
N TRP A 104 1.38 -8.82 7.98
CA TRP A 104 0.32 -9.04 6.98
C TRP A 104 -1.10 -8.97 7.57
N THR A 105 -1.27 -9.24 8.86
CA THR A 105 -2.53 -9.13 9.59
C THR A 105 -3.11 -7.73 9.60
N VAL A 106 -2.27 -6.69 9.66
CA VAL A 106 -2.71 -5.28 9.62
C VAL A 106 -3.34 -4.96 8.26
N HIS A 107 -2.70 -5.41 7.18
CA HIS A 107 -3.22 -5.26 5.82
C HIS A 107 -4.52 -6.04 5.61
N LEU A 108 -4.62 -7.24 6.18
CA LEU A 108 -5.85 -8.02 6.19
C LEU A 108 -6.99 -7.29 6.91
N VAL A 109 -6.74 -6.78 8.11
CA VAL A 109 -7.75 -6.05 8.89
C VAL A 109 -8.20 -4.80 8.13
N PHE A 110 -7.26 -4.08 7.49
CA PHE A 110 -7.60 -2.96 6.61
C PHE A 110 -8.56 -3.39 5.48
N LEU A 111 -8.24 -4.46 4.74
CA LEU A 111 -9.07 -4.96 3.65
C LEU A 111 -10.46 -5.42 4.12
N LEU A 112 -10.53 -6.12 5.25
CA LEU A 112 -11.79 -6.55 5.87
C LEU A 112 -12.61 -5.35 6.33
N SER A 113 -11.98 -4.30 6.87
CA SER A 113 -12.67 -3.08 7.28
C SER A 113 -13.28 -2.32 6.10
N VAL A 114 -12.60 -2.27 4.95
CA VAL A 114 -13.14 -1.69 3.71
C VAL A 114 -14.37 -2.45 3.24
N LEU A 115 -14.33 -3.79 3.26
CA LEU A 115 -15.46 -4.64 2.90
C LEU A 115 -16.63 -4.51 3.91
N ALA A 116 -16.33 -4.54 5.21
CA ALA A 116 -17.33 -4.42 6.25
C ALA A 116 -17.99 -3.03 6.25
N GLY A 117 -17.20 -1.96 6.02
CA GLY A 117 -17.69 -0.59 5.92
C GLY A 117 -18.59 -0.37 4.70
N SER A 118 -18.22 -0.92 3.54
CA SER A 118 -19.07 -0.84 2.34
C SER A 118 -20.37 -1.63 2.52
N LEU A 119 -20.31 -2.82 3.12
CA LEU A 119 -21.48 -3.64 3.41
C LEU A 119 -22.42 -2.99 4.45
N LEU A 120 -21.85 -2.43 5.51
CA LEU A 120 -22.61 -1.70 6.53
C LEU A 120 -23.32 -0.49 5.91
N THR A 121 -22.62 0.26 5.05
CA THR A 121 -23.20 1.40 4.33
C THR A 121 -24.35 0.94 3.44
N ALA A 122 -24.16 -0.11 2.64
CA ALA A 122 -25.21 -0.67 1.80
C ALA A 122 -26.44 -1.12 2.61
N TYR A 123 -26.22 -1.73 3.78
CA TYR A 123 -27.28 -2.15 4.69
C TYR A 123 -28.03 -0.95 5.30
N VAL A 124 -27.32 0.06 5.81
CA VAL A 124 -27.92 1.26 6.45
C VAL A 124 -28.77 2.06 5.46
N TYR A 125 -28.32 2.21 4.22
CA TYR A 125 -29.07 2.90 3.18
C TYR A 125 -30.14 2.03 2.50
N GLY A 126 -30.29 0.76 2.90
CA GLY A 126 -31.26 -0.17 2.31
C GLY A 126 -30.99 -0.48 0.84
N GLN A 127 -29.76 -0.29 0.36
CA GLN A 127 -29.32 -0.53 -1.02
C GLN A 127 -28.65 -1.90 -1.20
N PHE A 128 -28.81 -2.78 -0.22
CA PHE A 128 -28.24 -4.12 -0.30
C PHE A 128 -29.06 -5.00 -1.24
N GLU A 129 -28.51 -5.27 -2.42
CA GLU A 129 -29.05 -6.23 -3.38
C GLU A 129 -27.97 -7.25 -3.74
N PHE A 130 -28.31 -8.53 -3.61
CA PHE A 130 -27.43 -9.61 -4.04
C PHE A 130 -27.66 -9.87 -5.54
N ARG A 131 -26.67 -9.48 -6.36
CA ARG A 131 -26.69 -9.66 -7.82
C ARG A 131 -25.54 -10.55 -8.26
N LEU A 132 -25.86 -11.54 -9.10
CA LEU A 132 -24.90 -12.46 -9.72
C LEU A 132 -24.75 -12.21 -11.23
N ASP A 133 -25.54 -11.28 -11.75
CA ASP A 133 -25.56 -10.79 -13.11
C ASP A 133 -24.82 -9.44 -13.20
N LEU A 134 -24.31 -9.15 -14.39
CA LEU A 134 -23.82 -7.82 -14.72
C LEU A 134 -25.01 -6.95 -15.17
N SER A 135 -24.92 -5.63 -14.95
CA SER A 135 -25.93 -4.66 -15.43
C SER A 135 -26.33 -4.93 -16.89
N ASP A 136 -27.59 -4.67 -17.25
CA ASP A 136 -28.17 -4.88 -18.59
C ASP A 136 -27.30 -4.37 -19.75
N VAL A 137 -26.50 -3.32 -19.50
CA VAL A 137 -25.56 -2.75 -20.47
C VAL A 137 -24.38 -3.69 -20.71
N HIS A 138 -23.84 -4.30 -19.66
CA HIS A 138 -22.66 -5.15 -19.73
C HIS A 138 -23.00 -6.59 -20.15
N SER A 139 -24.20 -7.07 -19.82
CA SER A 139 -24.64 -8.40 -20.23
C SER A 139 -24.81 -8.53 -21.75
N GLN A 140 -25.07 -7.41 -22.45
CA GLN A 140 -25.09 -7.38 -23.91
C GLN A 140 -23.68 -7.53 -24.54
N ILE A 141 -22.64 -7.07 -23.84
CA ILE A 141 -21.25 -7.10 -24.32
C ILE A 141 -20.56 -8.42 -23.93
N PHE A 142 -20.77 -8.86 -22.70
CA PHE A 142 -20.03 -9.97 -22.09
C PHE A 142 -20.86 -11.25 -21.88
N GLY A 143 -22.15 -11.25 -22.22
CA GLY A 143 -23.04 -12.41 -22.04
C GLY A 143 -23.75 -12.43 -20.67
N THR A 144 -24.50 -13.50 -20.40
CA THR A 144 -25.37 -13.63 -19.22
C THR A 144 -25.08 -14.85 -18.35
N ALA A 145 -24.20 -15.75 -18.78
CA ALA A 145 -23.93 -17.00 -18.08
C ALA A 145 -22.45 -17.07 -17.61
N TRP A 146 -21.72 -18.10 -18.04
CA TRP A 146 -20.34 -18.33 -17.63
C TRP A 146 -19.39 -17.27 -18.21
N GLU A 147 -19.77 -16.63 -19.31
CA GLU A 147 -18.98 -15.60 -20.00
C GLU A 147 -18.73 -14.40 -19.09
N VAL A 148 -19.69 -14.05 -18.24
CA VAL A 148 -19.56 -12.97 -17.25
C VAL A 148 -18.44 -13.29 -16.25
N TRP A 149 -18.42 -14.51 -15.73
CA TRP A 149 -17.39 -14.95 -14.79
C TRP A 149 -16.01 -15.01 -15.45
N ALA A 150 -15.94 -15.46 -16.70
CA ALA A 150 -14.71 -15.45 -17.47
C ALA A 150 -14.19 -14.02 -17.72
N ALA A 151 -15.10 -13.08 -18.06
CA ALA A 151 -14.76 -11.68 -18.25
C ALA A 151 -14.28 -11.01 -16.96
N LEU A 152 -14.94 -11.26 -15.82
CA LEU A 152 -14.53 -10.76 -14.51
C LEU A 152 -13.17 -11.34 -14.08
N LEU A 153 -12.94 -12.63 -14.32
CA LEU A 153 -11.65 -13.26 -14.05
C LEU A 153 -10.54 -12.65 -14.92
N ALA A 154 -10.77 -12.53 -16.23
CA ALA A 154 -9.82 -11.93 -17.16
C ALA A 154 -9.53 -10.47 -16.80
N GLY A 155 -10.56 -9.68 -16.49
CA GLY A 155 -10.44 -8.29 -16.03
C GLY A 155 -9.65 -8.20 -14.74
N GLY A 156 -9.92 -9.07 -13.76
CA GLY A 156 -9.18 -9.14 -12.50
C GLY A 156 -7.69 -9.46 -12.71
N VAL A 157 -7.37 -10.39 -13.60
CA VAL A 157 -5.98 -10.72 -13.96
C VAL A 157 -5.29 -9.53 -14.64
N MET A 158 -5.95 -8.87 -15.60
CA MET A 158 -5.41 -7.70 -16.29
C MET A 158 -5.16 -6.54 -15.31
N VAL A 159 -6.09 -6.29 -14.39
CA VAL A 159 -5.92 -5.27 -13.34
C VAL A 159 -4.78 -5.63 -12.40
N GLY A 160 -4.70 -6.89 -11.95
CA GLY A 160 -3.59 -7.37 -11.12
C GLY A 160 -2.23 -7.17 -11.79
N PHE A 161 -2.11 -7.62 -13.04
CA PHE A 161 -0.89 -7.46 -13.84
C PHE A 161 -0.55 -5.98 -14.06
N GLY A 162 -1.52 -5.15 -14.44
CA GLY A 162 -1.34 -3.72 -14.67
C GLY A 162 -0.89 -2.97 -13.42
N THR A 163 -1.51 -3.23 -12.27
CA THR A 163 -1.13 -2.59 -11.00
C THR A 163 0.27 -2.99 -10.53
N GLN A 164 0.69 -4.23 -10.80
CA GLN A 164 2.05 -4.67 -10.50
C GLN A 164 3.08 -3.98 -11.40
N MET A 165 2.82 -3.88 -12.71
CA MET A 165 3.71 -3.17 -13.64
C MET A 165 3.82 -1.67 -13.34
N ALA A 166 2.73 -1.05 -12.89
CA ALA A 166 2.73 0.36 -12.52
C ALA A 166 3.40 0.63 -11.16
N GLY A 167 3.69 -0.40 -10.36
CA GLY A 167 4.19 -0.26 -8.99
C GLY A 167 3.12 0.23 -8.00
N GLY A 168 1.84 0.13 -8.35
CA GLY A 168 0.74 0.65 -7.55
C GLY A 168 -0.61 0.65 -8.26
N CYS A 169 -1.68 0.78 -7.48
CA CYS A 169 -3.04 1.00 -7.98
C CYS A 169 -3.43 2.49 -7.89
N THR A 170 -4.65 2.80 -8.34
CA THR A 170 -5.21 4.16 -8.29
C THR A 170 -5.26 4.74 -6.87
N SER A 171 -5.45 3.93 -5.82
CA SER A 171 -5.38 4.43 -4.44
C SER A 171 -3.94 4.80 -4.02
N GLY A 172 -2.93 4.11 -4.56
CA GLY A 172 -1.53 4.40 -4.28
C GLY A 172 -1.06 5.65 -5.02
N HIS A 173 -1.24 5.69 -6.33
CA HIS A 173 -0.79 6.82 -7.16
C HIS A 173 -1.72 8.03 -7.04
N GLY A 174 -3.04 7.83 -7.09
CA GLY A 174 -4.02 8.92 -7.13
C GLY A 174 -4.24 9.56 -5.77
N LEU A 175 -4.51 8.76 -4.72
CA LEU A 175 -4.76 9.28 -3.38
C LEU A 175 -3.46 9.68 -2.68
N SER A 176 -2.55 8.72 -2.47
CA SER A 176 -1.31 8.96 -1.71
C SER A 176 -0.22 9.68 -2.53
N GLY A 177 -0.06 9.31 -3.80
CA GLY A 177 1.03 9.79 -4.66
C GLY A 177 0.83 11.22 -5.17
N CYS A 178 -0.35 11.55 -5.67
CA CYS A 178 -0.67 12.91 -6.14
C CYS A 178 -0.71 13.92 -4.98
N ALA A 179 -1.18 13.53 -3.79
CA ALA A 179 -1.17 14.38 -2.60
C ALA A 179 0.25 14.81 -2.19
N ARG A 180 1.26 14.00 -2.54
CA ARG A 180 2.70 14.28 -2.29
C ARG A 180 3.39 14.94 -3.49
N LEU A 181 2.65 15.27 -4.54
CA LEU A 181 3.17 15.85 -5.79
C LEU A 181 4.29 15.01 -6.44
N ILE A 182 4.22 13.68 -6.33
CA ILE A 182 5.20 12.79 -6.96
C ILE A 182 4.95 12.78 -8.48
N PRO A 183 5.89 13.25 -9.33
CA PRO A 183 5.64 13.39 -10.77
C PRO A 183 5.25 12.08 -11.44
N ALA A 184 5.91 10.97 -11.07
CA ALA A 184 5.59 9.64 -11.57
C ALA A 184 4.16 9.21 -11.23
N SER A 185 3.65 9.57 -10.04
CA SER A 185 2.28 9.22 -9.63
C SER A 185 1.23 10.07 -10.31
N ILE A 186 1.54 11.35 -10.58
CA ILE A 186 0.66 12.22 -11.37
C ILE A 186 0.54 11.68 -12.80
N LEU A 187 1.67 11.31 -13.42
CA LEU A 187 1.67 10.72 -14.76
C LEU A 187 0.92 9.38 -14.80
N ALA A 188 1.17 8.49 -13.83
CA ALA A 188 0.45 7.22 -13.74
C ALA A 188 -1.06 7.43 -13.60
N THR A 189 -1.48 8.36 -12.75
CA THR A 189 -2.90 8.70 -12.56
C THR A 189 -3.52 9.28 -13.83
N ALA A 190 -2.81 10.15 -14.55
CA ALA A 190 -3.28 10.70 -15.82
C ALA A 190 -3.46 9.60 -16.88
N VAL A 191 -2.51 8.67 -16.98
CA VAL A 191 -2.60 7.51 -17.89
C VAL A 191 -3.77 6.61 -17.52
N PHE A 192 -3.95 6.27 -16.24
CA PHE A 192 -5.09 5.46 -15.79
C PHE A 192 -6.43 6.11 -16.15
N MET A 193 -6.57 7.41 -15.89
CA MET A 193 -7.79 8.14 -16.21
C MET A 193 -8.03 8.21 -17.73
N ALA A 194 -6.98 8.50 -18.52
CA ALA A 194 -7.08 8.53 -19.97
C ALA A 194 -7.46 7.16 -20.56
N SER A 195 -6.85 6.07 -20.07
CA SER A 195 -7.20 4.71 -20.48
C SER A 195 -8.64 4.34 -20.09
N ALA A 196 -9.09 4.72 -18.90
CA ALA A 196 -10.47 4.48 -18.45
C ALA A 196 -11.48 5.25 -19.31
N ILE A 197 -11.22 6.53 -19.61
CA ILE A 197 -12.06 7.33 -20.51
C ILE A 197 -12.08 6.70 -21.91
N PHE A 198 -10.92 6.34 -22.45
CA PHE A 198 -10.82 5.72 -23.77
C PHE A 198 -11.61 4.41 -23.84
N LEU A 199 -11.45 3.53 -22.84
CA LEU A 199 -12.17 2.25 -22.81
C LEU A 199 -13.68 2.46 -22.62
N SER A 200 -14.09 3.42 -21.81
CA SER A 200 -15.51 3.79 -21.64
C SER A 200 -16.11 4.28 -22.94
N MET A 201 -15.42 5.15 -23.67
CA MET A 201 -15.85 5.65 -24.98
C MET A 201 -15.89 4.53 -26.02
N LEU A 202 -14.92 3.63 -26.01
CA LEU A 202 -14.90 2.48 -26.89
C LEU A 202 -16.11 1.56 -26.65
N MET A 203 -16.43 1.27 -25.38
CA MET A 203 -17.61 0.47 -25.03
C MET A 203 -18.92 1.15 -25.45
N GLU A 204 -19.00 2.48 -25.34
CA GLU A 204 -20.17 3.24 -25.79
C GLU A 204 -20.35 3.20 -27.32
N VAL A 205 -19.26 3.18 -28.09
CA VAL A 205 -19.30 3.03 -29.56
C VAL A 205 -19.63 1.61 -30.01
N MET A 206 -19.26 0.60 -29.21
CA MET A 206 -19.56 -0.81 -29.49
C MET A 206 -20.99 -1.23 -29.12
N ARG A 207 -21.71 -0.37 -28.40
CA ARG A 207 -23.12 -0.55 -28.03
C ARG A 207 -24.05 -0.26 -29.21
#